data_AF-A0A0M2GLL6-F1
#
_entry.id   AF-A0A0M2GLL6-F1
#
_cell.length_a   1.000
_cell.length_b   1.000
_cell.length_c   1.000
_cell.angle_alpha   90.00
_cell.angle_beta   90.00
_cell.angle_gamma   90.00
#
_symmetry.space_group_name_H-M   'P 1'
#
loop_
_entity.id
_entity.type
_entity.pdbx_description
1 polymer ?
#
loop_
_entity_poly.entity_id
_entity_poly.type
_entity_poly.pdbx_seq_one_letter_code
_entity_poly.pdbx_strand_id
1 'polypeptide(L)'
;MTWTRRPFAALALCVLLLAGSAGCGSGGAQEADASPSPVGRILEDRDPEGRPYREAGQGSAPDIGIEVQPGGGGGWDVRLTVQNFRFSPAGAAARAVAGRGLARLFVDGRPVARLRAPAHRLDARLVPRGTHRVTARLYADDGTVWAVDGKPVESTADITASEPGPGTTPDAASRRKARTQGADGGGRGSPARLQGAS
;
A
#
# COMPACT_ATOMS: atom_id res chain seq x y z
N MET A 1 18.83 -16.89 42.29
CA MET A 1 20.15 -16.37 41.86
C MET A 1 20.15 -14.86 42.03
N THR A 2 20.76 -14.40 43.12
CA THR A 2 20.75 -13.01 43.58
C THR A 2 21.99 -12.30 43.06
N TRP A 3 21.82 -11.36 42.13
CA TRP A 3 22.92 -10.62 41.51
C TRP A 3 23.33 -9.43 42.39
N THR A 4 24.53 -9.50 42.94
CA THR A 4 25.14 -8.46 43.79
C THR A 4 25.54 -7.23 42.98
N ARG A 5 25.13 -6.05 43.47
CA ARG A 5 25.63 -4.73 43.08
C ARG A 5 27.07 -4.55 43.59
N ARG A 6 27.92 -3.87 42.81
CA ARG A 6 29.18 -3.26 43.30
C ARG A 6 29.25 -1.79 42.85
N PRO A 7 29.49 -0.85 43.78
CA PRO A 7 29.72 0.56 43.47
C PRO A 7 31.22 0.85 43.29
N PHE A 8 31.56 1.78 42.40
CA PHE A 8 32.86 2.43 42.37
C PHE A 8 32.68 3.92 42.74
N ALA A 9 33.20 4.27 43.93
CA ALA A 9 33.63 5.61 44.31
C ALA A 9 35.12 5.75 43.88
N ALA A 10 35.78 6.90 43.71
CA ALA A 10 35.53 8.29 44.10
C ALA A 10 36.47 9.25 43.34
N LEU A 11 36.13 10.54 43.37
CA LEU A 11 36.99 11.74 43.51
C LEU A 11 38.01 12.14 42.43
N ALA A 12 37.84 13.36 41.89
CA ALA A 12 38.82 14.44 42.07
C ALA A 12 38.21 15.83 41.82
N LEU A 13 38.53 16.75 42.73
CA LEU A 13 38.15 18.15 42.87
C LEU A 13 38.86 19.04 41.82
N CYS A 14 38.17 20.06 41.29
CA CYS A 14 38.82 21.33 40.95
C CYS A 14 37.83 22.48 41.10
N VAL A 15 38.02 23.26 42.17
CA VAL A 15 37.42 24.57 42.40
C VAL A 15 38.30 25.60 41.69
N LEU A 16 37.70 26.47 40.89
CA LEU A 16 38.23 27.82 40.66
C LEU A 16 37.07 28.76 40.29
N LEU A 17 36.90 29.76 41.16
CA LEU A 17 35.96 30.87 41.12
C LEU A 17 36.32 31.84 40.00
N LEU A 18 35.33 32.29 39.23
CA LEU A 18 35.38 33.56 38.51
C LEU A 18 34.04 34.29 38.66
N ALA A 19 34.15 35.52 39.14
CA ALA A 19 33.08 36.44 39.47
C ALA A 19 32.56 37.19 38.23
N GLY A 20 31.29 37.59 38.30
CA GLY A 20 30.82 38.89 37.79
C GLY A 20 30.35 38.97 36.34
N SER A 21 29.04 39.09 36.14
CA SER A 21 28.41 40.36 35.69
C SER A 21 26.89 40.21 35.66
N ALA A 22 26.21 41.11 36.36
CA ALA A 22 24.77 41.32 36.20
C ALA A 22 24.53 41.96 34.83
N GLY A 23 23.95 41.20 33.90
CA GLY A 23 23.46 41.69 32.63
C GLY A 23 21.95 41.74 32.64
N CYS A 24 21.38 42.94 32.81
CA CYS A 24 19.99 43.21 32.50
C CYS A 24 19.87 43.32 30.98
N GLY A 25 19.32 42.28 30.33
CA GLY A 25 19.18 42.19 28.89
C GLY A 25 17.77 41.78 28.53
N SER A 26 17.03 42.74 27.99
CA SER A 26 15.68 42.69 27.41
C SER A 26 15.13 41.31 27.05
N GLY A 27 13.89 41.06 27.49
CA GLY A 27 13.07 39.95 27.04
C GLY A 27 12.96 39.91 25.52
N GLY A 28 13.62 38.93 24.92
CA GLY A 28 13.16 38.37 23.67
C GLY A 28 12.04 37.41 24.03
N ALA A 29 10.82 37.70 23.59
CA ALA A 29 9.79 36.70 23.52
C ALA A 29 10.39 35.51 22.75
N GLN A 30 10.59 34.40 23.45
CA GLN A 30 10.70 33.11 22.81
C GLN A 30 9.36 32.92 22.12
N GLU A 31 9.24 33.38 20.87
CA GLU A 31 8.29 32.80 19.96
C GLU A 31 8.64 31.32 19.99
N ALA A 32 7.81 30.55 20.71
CA ALA A 32 7.74 29.14 20.52
C ALA A 32 7.38 28.98 19.05
N ASP A 33 8.41 28.89 18.21
CA ASP A 33 8.34 28.19 16.95
C ASP A 33 7.55 26.94 17.29
N ALA A 34 6.29 26.93 16.87
CA ALA A 34 5.38 25.85 17.13
C ALA A 34 5.84 24.73 16.21
N SER A 35 7.01 24.18 16.55
CA SER A 35 7.62 23.04 15.93
C SER A 35 6.54 21.98 15.99
N PRO A 36 5.92 21.65 14.85
CA PRO A 36 4.72 20.83 14.85
C PRO A 36 5.10 19.55 15.57
N SER A 37 4.41 19.26 16.68
CA SER A 37 4.71 18.09 17.50
C SER A 37 4.91 16.90 16.56
N PRO A 38 6.08 16.24 16.60
CA PRO A 38 6.44 15.27 15.59
C PRO A 38 5.35 14.21 15.52
N VAL A 39 4.87 13.95 14.31
CA VAL A 39 3.85 12.95 14.07
C VAL A 39 4.46 11.57 14.32
N GLY A 40 4.44 11.11 15.57
CA GLY A 40 5.15 9.90 15.96
C GLY A 40 6.68 10.07 16.04
N ARG A 41 7.32 9.16 16.77
CA ARG A 41 8.80 9.11 16.88
C ARG A 41 9.38 8.32 15.70
N ILE A 42 10.55 8.74 15.22
CA ILE A 42 11.34 7.94 14.29
C ILE A 42 12.11 6.89 15.08
N LEU A 43 12.12 5.66 14.60
CA LEU A 43 12.85 4.54 15.18
C LEU A 43 14.16 4.32 14.44
N GLU A 44 15.08 3.58 15.08
CA GLU A 44 16.34 3.18 14.47
C GLU A 44 16.16 2.10 13.39
N ASP A 45 15.12 1.27 13.57
CA ASP A 45 14.74 0.22 12.64
C ASP A 45 14.34 0.79 11.27
N ARG A 46 14.68 0.03 10.24
CA ARG A 46 14.45 0.38 8.84
C ARG A 46 13.90 -0.82 8.09
N ASP A 47 13.19 -0.54 7.01
CA ASP A 47 12.80 -1.58 6.07
C ASP A 47 13.99 -2.05 5.20
N PRO A 48 13.82 -3.12 4.39
CA PRO A 48 14.87 -3.56 3.46
C PRO A 48 15.32 -2.50 2.46
N GLU A 49 14.50 -1.48 2.20
CA GLU A 49 14.80 -0.34 1.34
C GLU A 49 15.53 0.81 2.08
N GLY A 50 15.85 0.63 3.37
CA GLY A 50 16.54 1.61 4.20
C GLY A 50 15.66 2.77 4.69
N ARG A 51 14.33 2.67 4.56
CA ARG A 51 13.38 3.68 5.02
C ARG A 51 13.16 3.53 6.53
N PRO A 52 13.31 4.59 7.32
CA PRO A 52 13.14 4.51 8.77
C PRO A 52 11.68 4.30 9.15
N TYR A 53 11.48 3.60 10.27
CA TYR A 53 10.17 3.38 10.85
C TYR A 53 9.72 4.61 11.65
N ARG A 54 8.41 4.86 11.64
CA ARG A 54 7.74 5.92 12.38
C ARG A 54 6.65 5.28 13.23
N GLU A 55 6.86 5.31 14.54
CA GLU A 55 5.91 4.79 15.52
C GLU A 55 4.64 5.64 15.53
N ALA A 56 3.49 5.01 15.27
CA ALA A 56 2.20 5.66 15.35
C ALA A 56 1.81 5.93 16.81
N GLY A 57 0.95 6.94 17.03
CA GLY A 57 0.37 7.16 18.35
C GLY A 57 -0.59 6.04 18.73
N GLN A 58 -0.56 5.59 19.99
CA GLN A 58 -1.34 4.44 20.48
C GLN A 58 -2.86 4.53 20.21
N GLY A 59 -3.44 5.74 20.13
CA GLY A 59 -4.87 5.94 19.88
C GLY A 59 -5.27 6.04 18.39
N SER A 60 -4.32 6.05 17.47
CA SER A 60 -4.57 6.23 16.04
C SER A 60 -3.64 5.37 15.17
N ALA A 61 -3.24 4.22 15.72
CA ALA A 61 -2.42 3.24 15.04
C ALA A 61 -3.08 2.82 13.71
N PRO A 62 -2.42 3.06 12.55
CA PRO A 62 -2.94 2.64 11.26
C PRO A 62 -2.80 1.12 11.12
N ASP A 63 -3.70 0.54 10.32
CA ASP A 63 -3.69 -0.88 10.00
C ASP A 63 -4.06 -1.08 8.52
N ILE A 64 -3.60 -2.20 7.95
CA ILE A 64 -3.86 -2.58 6.56
C ILE A 64 -4.13 -4.08 6.46
N GLY A 65 -5.14 -4.44 5.67
CA GLY A 65 -5.36 -5.79 5.16
C GLY A 65 -5.20 -5.83 3.64
N ILE A 66 -4.81 -6.99 3.10
CA ILE A 66 -4.72 -7.24 1.67
C ILE A 66 -5.53 -8.47 1.29
N GLU A 67 -6.27 -8.35 0.19
CA GLU A 67 -6.89 -9.46 -0.52
C GLU A 67 -6.42 -9.44 -1.97
N VAL A 68 -6.06 -10.61 -2.51
CA VAL A 68 -5.58 -10.74 -3.89
C VAL A 68 -6.35 -11.86 -4.57
N GLN A 69 -6.99 -11.54 -5.68
CA GLN A 69 -7.78 -12.49 -6.46
C GLN A 69 -7.31 -12.54 -7.92
N PRO A 70 -7.48 -13.66 -8.63
CA PRO A 70 -7.26 -13.70 -10.07
C PRO A 70 -8.13 -12.65 -10.78
N GLY A 71 -7.50 -11.83 -11.62
CA GLY A 71 -8.16 -10.81 -12.42
C GLY A 71 -8.25 -11.21 -13.90
N GLY A 72 -8.88 -10.35 -14.71
CA GLY A 72 -8.93 -10.54 -16.16
C GLY A 72 -7.53 -10.61 -16.80
N GLY A 73 -7.40 -11.27 -17.95
CA GLY A 73 -6.15 -11.28 -18.74
C GLY A 73 -4.94 -11.92 -18.04
N GLY A 74 -5.16 -12.78 -17.04
CA GLY A 74 -4.09 -13.49 -16.31
C GLY A 74 -3.37 -12.68 -15.23
N GLY A 75 -3.81 -11.44 -14.98
CA GLY A 75 -3.31 -10.62 -13.88
C GLY A 75 -4.01 -10.92 -12.55
N TRP A 76 -3.79 -10.06 -11.57
CA TRP A 76 -4.38 -10.17 -10.24
C TRP A 76 -5.02 -8.85 -9.82
N ASP A 77 -6.21 -8.93 -9.24
CA ASP A 77 -6.87 -7.79 -8.64
C ASP A 77 -6.53 -7.75 -7.14
N VAL A 78 -5.91 -6.66 -6.72
CA VAL A 78 -5.50 -6.40 -5.34
C VAL A 78 -6.49 -5.42 -4.72
N ARG A 79 -7.03 -5.79 -3.56
CA ARG A 79 -7.88 -4.93 -2.73
C ARG A 79 -7.26 -4.75 -1.36
N LEU A 80 -7.15 -3.48 -0.95
CA LEU A 80 -6.67 -3.09 0.36
C LEU A 80 -7.84 -2.64 1.24
N THR A 81 -7.84 -3.10 2.48
CA THR A 81 -8.69 -2.58 3.55
C THR A 81 -7.79 -1.82 4.50
N VAL A 82 -8.18 -0.62 4.93
CA VAL A 82 -7.36 0.20 5.83
C VAL A 82 -8.18 0.69 7.01
N GLN A 83 -7.54 0.80 8.17
CA GLN A 83 -8.12 1.35 9.39
C GLN A 83 -7.21 2.45 9.94
N ASN A 84 -7.79 3.51 10.49
CA ASN A 84 -7.07 4.70 10.98
C ASN A 84 -6.06 5.27 9.96
N PHE A 85 -6.32 5.04 8.67
CA PHE A 85 -5.43 5.43 7.60
C PHE A 85 -6.22 6.00 6.41
N ARG A 86 -5.71 7.08 5.83
CA ARG A 86 -6.25 7.72 4.64
C ARG A 86 -5.17 7.85 3.57
N PHE A 87 -5.47 7.38 2.37
CA PHE A 87 -4.63 7.62 1.21
C PHE A 87 -4.55 9.12 0.88
N SER A 88 -3.34 9.62 0.75
CA SER A 88 -3.05 10.97 0.27
C SER A 88 -3.23 11.04 -1.24
N PRO A 89 -3.76 12.15 -1.78
CA PRO A 89 -3.89 12.35 -3.22
C PRO A 89 -2.52 12.45 -3.90
N ALA A 90 -2.51 12.37 -5.24
CA ALA A 90 -1.31 12.66 -6.01
C ALA A 90 -0.84 14.10 -5.74
N GLY A 91 0.48 14.30 -5.70
CA GLY A 91 1.08 15.62 -5.43
C GLY A 91 1.01 16.08 -3.96
N ALA A 92 0.59 15.23 -3.03
CA ALA A 92 0.66 15.55 -1.60
C ALA A 92 2.10 15.93 -1.19
N ALA A 93 2.22 16.94 -0.33
CA ALA A 93 3.50 17.40 0.18
C ALA A 93 4.24 16.27 0.92
N ALA A 94 5.56 16.24 0.79
CA ALA A 94 6.43 15.25 1.43
C ALA A 94 6.58 15.52 2.94
N ARG A 95 5.48 15.33 3.70
CA ARG A 95 5.42 15.55 5.15
C ARG A 95 4.57 14.47 5.80
N ALA A 96 5.02 13.97 6.96
CA ALA A 96 4.21 13.06 7.77
C ALA A 96 2.96 13.75 8.36
N VAL A 97 1.82 13.09 8.21
CA VAL A 97 0.53 13.43 8.83
C VAL A 97 -0.04 12.14 9.42
N ALA A 98 -0.52 12.18 10.66
CA ALA A 98 -0.96 10.97 11.37
C ALA A 98 -1.99 10.19 10.55
N GLY A 99 -1.78 8.87 10.42
CA GLY A 99 -2.71 8.00 9.69
C GLY A 99 -2.89 8.40 8.23
N ARG A 100 -1.86 8.94 7.57
CA ARG A 100 -1.96 9.36 6.16
C ARG A 100 -0.71 8.98 5.37
N GLY A 101 -0.92 8.74 4.07
CA GLY A 101 0.16 8.59 3.11
C GLY A 101 -0.21 7.67 1.95
N LEU A 102 0.62 6.67 1.68
CA LEU A 102 0.42 5.72 0.59
C LEU A 102 0.78 4.30 1.00
N ALA A 103 0.24 3.30 0.29
CA ALA A 103 0.70 1.92 0.40
C ALA A 103 1.75 1.65 -0.68
N ARG A 104 2.76 0.83 -0.38
CA ARG A 104 3.61 0.22 -1.40
C ARG A 104 3.28 -1.27 -1.48
N LEU A 105 3.17 -1.77 -2.71
CA LEU A 105 3.05 -3.20 -2.96
C LEU A 105 4.42 -3.79 -3.28
N PHE A 106 4.65 -4.98 -2.75
CA PHE A 106 5.82 -5.80 -2.98
C PHE A 106 5.40 -7.18 -3.45
N VAL A 107 6.17 -7.76 -4.37
CA VAL A 107 6.08 -9.19 -4.72
C VAL A 107 7.41 -9.81 -4.35
N ASP A 108 7.40 -10.80 -3.46
CA ASP A 108 8.60 -11.45 -2.91
C ASP A 108 9.64 -10.44 -2.39
N GLY A 109 9.15 -9.38 -1.72
CA GLY A 109 9.99 -8.31 -1.18
C GLY A 109 10.50 -7.30 -2.19
N ARG A 110 10.17 -7.42 -3.48
CA ARG A 110 10.53 -6.43 -4.52
C ARG A 110 9.41 -5.41 -4.70
N PRO A 111 9.66 -4.09 -4.62
CA PRO A 111 8.63 -3.09 -4.80
C PRO A 111 8.11 -3.08 -6.24
N VAL A 112 6.80 -3.17 -6.41
CA VAL A 112 6.14 -3.20 -7.73
C VAL A 112 5.19 -2.02 -7.98
N ALA A 113 4.61 -1.45 -6.93
CA ALA A 113 3.66 -0.34 -7.08
C ALA A 113 3.63 0.60 -5.87
N ARG A 114 3.23 1.86 -6.12
CA ARG A 114 2.85 2.87 -5.11
C ARG A 114 1.37 3.17 -5.27
N LEU A 115 0.59 2.97 -4.22
CA LEU A 115 -0.87 3.05 -4.24
C LEU A 115 -1.38 4.20 -3.40
N ARG A 116 -2.19 5.05 -4.04
CA ARG A 116 -2.96 6.13 -3.41
C ARG A 116 -4.47 5.86 -3.45
N ALA A 117 -4.82 4.60 -3.67
CA ALA A 117 -6.19 4.09 -3.75
C ALA A 117 -6.20 2.63 -3.26
N PRO A 118 -7.35 2.12 -2.77
CA PRO A 118 -7.43 0.78 -2.19
C PRO A 118 -7.46 -0.35 -3.23
N ALA A 119 -7.67 -0.06 -4.51
CA ALA A 119 -7.73 -1.06 -5.57
C ALA A 119 -6.55 -0.90 -6.54
N HIS A 120 -5.95 -2.02 -6.93
CA HIS A 120 -4.88 -2.05 -7.91
C HIS A 120 -4.92 -3.34 -8.72
N ARG A 121 -4.53 -3.26 -9.99
CA ARG A 121 -4.37 -4.44 -10.84
C ARG A 121 -2.89 -4.73 -11.03
N LEU A 122 -2.46 -5.90 -10.58
CA LEU A 122 -1.12 -6.41 -10.73
C LEU A 122 -1.01 -7.19 -12.04
N ASP A 123 -0.01 -6.86 -12.84
CA ASP A 123 0.21 -7.50 -14.14
C ASP A 123 0.77 -8.92 -13.97
N ALA A 124 0.34 -9.84 -14.83
CA ALA A 124 0.80 -11.23 -14.83
C ALA A 124 2.35 -11.34 -14.91
N ARG A 125 3.01 -10.43 -15.61
CA ARG A 125 4.48 -10.44 -15.74
C ARG A 125 5.23 -10.20 -14.43
N LEU A 126 4.55 -9.61 -13.43
CA LEU A 126 5.12 -9.33 -12.12
C LEU A 126 4.98 -10.53 -11.16
N VAL A 127 4.12 -11.49 -11.53
CA VAL A 127 3.89 -12.73 -10.79
C VAL A 127 4.09 -13.89 -11.75
N PRO A 128 5.36 -14.29 -12.00
CA PRO A 128 5.67 -15.47 -12.79
C PRO A 128 5.00 -16.73 -12.23
N ARG A 129 5.19 -17.86 -12.89
CA ARG A 129 4.65 -19.12 -12.38
C ARG A 129 5.27 -19.51 -11.05
N GLY A 130 4.44 -20.05 -10.17
CA GLY A 130 4.82 -20.45 -8.83
C GLY A 130 4.02 -19.71 -7.77
N THR A 131 4.39 -19.95 -6.51
CA THR A 131 3.81 -19.29 -5.36
C THR A 131 4.63 -18.04 -5.02
N HIS A 132 3.93 -16.92 -4.86
CA HIS A 132 4.52 -15.61 -4.60
C HIS A 132 3.83 -14.97 -3.41
N ARG A 133 4.57 -14.16 -2.66
CA ARG A 133 4.02 -13.37 -1.54
C ARG A 133 3.79 -11.94 -1.99
N VAL A 134 2.56 -11.46 -1.88
CA VAL A 134 2.20 -10.07 -2.14
C VAL A 134 2.05 -9.35 -0.81
N THR A 135 2.92 -8.38 -0.54
CA THR A 135 2.90 -7.58 0.69
C THR A 135 2.48 -6.15 0.39
N ALA A 136 1.54 -5.62 1.17
CA ALA A 136 1.20 -4.20 1.21
C ALA A 136 1.73 -3.59 2.50
N ARG A 137 2.54 -2.53 2.40
CA ARG A 137 3.08 -1.79 3.57
C ARG A 137 2.70 -0.32 3.50
N LEU A 138 2.35 0.27 4.64
CA LEU A 138 1.98 1.69 4.74
C LEU A 138 3.19 2.61 4.95
N TYR A 139 3.18 3.73 4.24
CA TYR A 139 4.19 4.79 4.32
C TYR A 139 3.51 6.14 4.54
N ALA A 140 4.15 7.00 5.31
CA ALA A 140 3.84 8.43 5.34
C ALA A 140 4.29 9.13 4.04
N ASP A 141 3.82 10.35 3.77
CA ASP A 141 4.17 11.07 2.54
C ASP A 141 5.62 11.59 2.51
N ASP A 142 6.30 11.73 3.65
CA ASP A 142 7.76 11.90 3.73
C ASP A 142 8.53 10.58 3.45
N GLY A 143 7.77 9.49 3.32
CA GLY A 143 8.20 8.15 3.01
C GLY A 143 8.86 7.40 4.17
N THR A 144 8.65 7.79 5.42
CA THR A 144 8.88 6.89 6.56
C THR A 144 7.84 5.77 6.57
N VAL A 145 8.22 4.58 7.02
CA VAL A 145 7.29 3.45 7.17
C VAL A 145 6.45 3.66 8.42
N TRP A 146 5.13 3.51 8.31
CA TRP A 146 4.30 3.48 9.52
C TRP A 146 4.58 2.21 10.31
N ALA A 147 4.77 2.35 11.63
CA ALA A 147 5.02 1.25 12.54
C ALA A 147 4.12 1.31 13.78
N VAL A 148 3.82 0.15 14.34
CA VAL A 148 3.10 -0.03 15.61
C VAL A 148 3.88 -1.04 16.43
N ASP A 149 4.22 -0.67 17.66
CA ASP A 149 5.07 -1.44 18.56
C ASP A 149 6.40 -1.87 17.91
N GLY A 150 7.02 -0.93 17.18
CA GLY A 150 8.28 -1.16 16.47
C GLY A 150 8.18 -2.01 15.20
N LYS A 151 7.00 -2.53 14.83
CA LYS A 151 6.82 -3.36 13.64
C LYS A 151 6.21 -2.56 12.50
N PRO A 152 6.63 -2.78 11.24
CA PRO A 152 6.01 -2.10 10.11
C PRO A 152 4.55 -2.50 9.99
N VAL A 153 3.69 -1.54 9.65
CA VAL A 153 2.28 -1.78 9.36
C VAL A 153 2.17 -2.32 7.94
N GLU A 154 2.07 -3.65 7.85
CA GLU A 154 1.99 -4.38 6.59
C GLU A 154 1.11 -5.63 6.70
N SER A 155 0.61 -6.09 5.55
CA SER A 155 -0.14 -7.33 5.42
C SER A 155 0.29 -8.08 4.17
N THR A 156 0.27 -9.40 4.23
CA THR A 156 0.78 -10.28 3.16
C THR A 156 -0.26 -11.33 2.80
N ALA A 157 -0.42 -11.56 1.50
CA ALA A 157 -1.21 -12.67 0.94
C ALA A 157 -0.33 -13.51 0.01
N ASP A 158 -0.51 -14.82 0.07
CA ASP A 158 0.13 -15.76 -0.86
C ASP A 158 -0.77 -15.98 -2.08
N ILE A 159 -0.17 -15.96 -3.26
CA ILE A 159 -0.85 -16.25 -4.53
C ILE A 159 -0.06 -17.30 -5.29
N THR A 160 -0.76 -18.12 -6.09
CA THR A 160 -0.10 -19.11 -6.96
C THR A 160 -0.52 -18.87 -8.40
N ALA A 161 0.44 -18.48 -9.24
CA ALA A 161 0.24 -18.34 -10.66
C ALA A 161 0.53 -19.67 -11.37
N SER A 162 -0.49 -20.18 -12.04
CA SER A 162 -0.41 -21.35 -12.93
C SER A 162 -0.44 -20.90 -14.40
N GLU A 163 -0.16 -21.80 -15.34
CA GLU A 163 -0.47 -21.48 -16.74
C GLU A 163 -1.96 -21.12 -16.87
N PRO A 164 -2.34 -20.14 -17.70
CA PRO A 164 -3.67 -20.14 -18.26
C PRO A 164 -3.83 -21.49 -18.98
N GLY A 165 -4.71 -22.36 -18.49
CA GLY A 165 -5.10 -23.56 -19.24
C GLY A 165 -5.55 -23.15 -20.66
N PRO A 166 -5.44 -24.03 -21.67
CA PRO A 166 -5.93 -23.73 -23.01
C PRO A 166 -7.37 -23.24 -22.87
N GLY A 167 -7.58 -21.97 -23.24
CA GLY A 167 -8.70 -21.20 -22.76
C GLY A 167 -10.03 -21.91 -23.00
N THR A 168 -10.96 -21.70 -22.07
CA THR A 168 -12.39 -21.71 -22.39
C THR A 168 -12.63 -20.63 -23.45
N THR A 169 -12.25 -20.90 -24.70
CA THR A 169 -12.93 -20.30 -25.84
C THR A 169 -14.41 -20.60 -25.62
N PRO A 170 -15.31 -19.61 -25.66
CA PRO A 170 -16.73 -19.88 -25.74
C PRO A 170 -16.93 -20.86 -26.89
N ASP A 171 -17.30 -22.07 -26.51
CA ASP A 171 -17.32 -23.26 -27.33
C ASP A 171 -17.88 -22.94 -28.72
N ALA A 172 -17.10 -23.24 -29.76
CA ALA A 172 -17.57 -23.21 -31.13
C ALA A 172 -18.81 -24.12 -31.34
N ALA A 173 -19.12 -25.02 -30.39
CA ALA A 173 -20.37 -25.77 -30.36
C ALA A 173 -21.60 -24.92 -29.99
N SER A 174 -21.46 -23.79 -29.27
CA SER A 174 -22.58 -22.88 -28.99
C SER A 174 -23.04 -22.14 -30.25
N ARG A 175 -22.11 -21.81 -31.17
CA ARG A 175 -22.48 -21.26 -32.50
C ARG A 175 -23.16 -22.29 -33.40
N ARG A 176 -22.90 -23.59 -33.22
CA ARG A 176 -23.61 -24.65 -33.97
C ARG A 176 -25.03 -24.88 -33.46
N LYS A 177 -25.32 -24.69 -32.16
CA LYS A 177 -26.70 -24.74 -31.66
C LYS A 177 -27.56 -23.56 -32.13
N ALA A 178 -26.99 -22.35 -32.25
CA ALA A 178 -27.73 -21.19 -32.76
C ALA A 178 -28.08 -21.30 -34.26
N ARG A 179 -27.27 -21.99 -35.06
CA ARG A 179 -27.53 -22.14 -36.52
C ARG A 179 -28.54 -23.23 -36.87
N THR A 180 -28.83 -24.15 -35.95
CA THR A 180 -29.73 -25.29 -36.22
C THR A 180 -31.17 -25.03 -35.76
N GLN A 181 -31.43 -23.95 -35.01
CA GLN A 181 -32.78 -23.56 -34.55
C GLN A 181 -33.46 -22.50 -35.42
N GLY A 182 -32.82 -22.06 -36.51
CA GLY A 182 -33.36 -21.01 -37.41
C GLY A 182 -33.87 -21.51 -38.76
N ALA A 183 -34.01 -22.83 -38.96
CA ALA A 183 -34.39 -23.40 -40.25
C ALA A 183 -35.46 -24.49 -40.09
N ASP A 184 -36.65 -24.11 -39.65
CA ASP A 184 -37.89 -24.81 -40.01
C ASP A 184 -39.07 -23.86 -39.85
N GLY A 185 -39.63 -23.45 -40.99
CA GLY A 185 -40.69 -22.45 -41.11
C GLY A 185 -40.90 -22.04 -42.55
N GLY A 186 -41.09 -23.03 -43.42
CA GLY A 186 -41.47 -22.81 -44.82
C GLY A 186 -42.91 -22.28 -44.96
N GLY A 187 -43.17 -21.60 -46.08
CA GLY A 187 -44.49 -21.16 -46.51
C GLY A 187 -44.39 -19.99 -47.49
N ARG A 188 -43.81 -20.19 -48.67
CA ARG A 188 -44.50 -20.56 -49.92
C ARG A 188 -45.34 -19.40 -50.49
N GLY A 189 -44.84 -18.80 -51.57
CA GLY A 189 -45.54 -17.79 -52.38
C GLY A 189 -44.65 -17.19 -53.48
N SER A 190 -44.32 -17.98 -54.50
CA SER A 190 -43.65 -17.54 -55.74
C SER A 190 -44.69 -16.94 -56.75
N PRO A 191 -44.33 -16.52 -57.98
CA PRO A 191 -44.20 -15.10 -58.35
C PRO A 191 -44.95 -14.74 -59.65
N ALA A 192 -44.59 -13.56 -60.20
CA ALA A 192 -44.70 -13.15 -61.62
C ALA A 192 -46.04 -12.52 -62.06
N ARG A 193 -46.13 -11.59 -63.01
CA ARG A 193 -45.21 -10.67 -63.72
C ARG A 193 -46.10 -9.95 -64.77
N LEU A 194 -45.84 -8.66 -65.00
CA LEU A 194 -46.03 -7.85 -66.24
C LEU A 194 -47.40 -7.28 -66.68
N GLN A 195 -47.24 -6.07 -67.26
CA GLN A 195 -48.08 -5.26 -68.18
C GLN A 195 -49.15 -4.41 -67.49
N GLY A 196 -49.22 -3.07 -67.59
CA GLY A 196 -48.78 -2.15 -68.64
C GLY A 196 -49.97 -1.78 -69.52
N ALA A 197 -50.57 -0.59 -69.33
CA ALA A 197 -51.18 0.25 -70.37
C ALA A 197 -51.96 1.44 -69.76
N SER A 198 -51.66 2.62 -70.33
CA SER A 198 -52.45 3.87 -70.46
C SER A 198 -52.90 4.65 -69.23
#